data_AF-A0A6P6JRP3-F1
#
_entry.id   AF-A0A6P6JRP3-F1
#
_cell.length_a   1.000
_cell.length_b   1.000
_cell.length_c   1.000
_cell.angle_alpha   90.00
_cell.angle_beta   90.00
_cell.angle_gamma   90.00
#
_symmetry.space_group_name_H-M   'P 1'
#
loop_
_entity.id
_entity.type
_entity.pdbx_description
1 polymer ?
#
loop_
_entity_poly.entity_id
_entity_poly.type
_entity_poly.pdbx_seq_one_letter_code
_entity_poly.pdbx_strand_id
1 'polypeptide(L)'
;MASDMPVSRGIMTFYPTVEEFKNFSRYVAYIESQGAHKAGLAKIVPPKNWKPRRSYDDIDDLLIPAPIQQVVTGQSGLFTQYNIQKKAMTVKEFRKTANSDKFCSPRYDDFEELERKYWKNVTFNPPIYGADVNGTLYDPDVKEWNVGHLNTILDTVEHESGITIEGVNTPYLYFGMWKTTFAWHTEDMDLYSINYLHFGEPKSWYCVPPEHGKRLERLAKGFFPGSSQNCEAFLRHKMTLISPSILKKYGIPFEKITQEAGEFMITFPYGYHAGFNHGFNCAESTNFATRRWIDYGKQAILCSCRKDMVKISMEVFVRKFQPERYELWLAGKDNAPIDHSKPTPEAAEFLGGEAGKSGAQEHCIENRSSEGPKKKLG
;
A
#
# COMPACT_ATOMS: atom_id res chain seq x y z
N MET A 1 26.44 -25.37 8.61
CA MET A 1 26.46 -23.96 9.04
C MET A 1 25.09 -23.39 8.69
N ALA A 2 24.22 -23.24 9.68
CA ALA A 2 22.92 -22.61 9.47
C ALA A 2 23.18 -21.10 9.30
N SER A 3 22.95 -20.58 8.10
CA SER A 3 22.96 -19.15 7.84
C SER A 3 21.91 -18.49 8.71
N ASP A 4 22.33 -17.53 9.54
CA ASP A 4 21.49 -16.66 10.34
C ASP A 4 20.70 -15.75 9.38
N MET A 5 19.61 -16.27 8.81
CA MET A 5 18.64 -15.48 8.05
C MET A 5 17.98 -14.54 9.06
N PRO A 6 18.01 -13.22 8.86
CA PRO A 6 17.35 -12.30 9.78
C PRO A 6 15.87 -12.65 9.83
N VAL A 7 15.41 -13.17 10.96
CA VAL A 7 14.00 -13.50 11.19
C VAL A 7 13.19 -12.22 11.01
N SER A 8 12.23 -12.23 10.08
CA SER A 8 11.26 -11.14 9.91
C SER A 8 10.61 -10.85 11.27
N ARG A 9 10.65 -9.58 11.71
CA ARG A 9 10.10 -9.15 13.01
C ARG A 9 8.57 -9.04 13.02
N GLY A 10 7.89 -9.55 11.98
CA GLY A 10 6.44 -9.41 11.79
C GLY A 10 6.02 -7.97 11.50
N ILE A 11 4.71 -7.70 11.55
CA ILE A 11 4.17 -6.34 11.39
C ILE A 11 4.55 -5.50 12.61
N MET A 12 5.21 -4.37 12.37
CA MET A 12 5.65 -3.45 13.42
C MET A 12 4.59 -2.37 13.70
N THR A 13 4.45 -1.99 14.98
CA THR A 13 3.60 -0.88 15.42
C THR A 13 4.47 0.23 16.01
N PHE A 14 4.24 1.48 15.57
CA PHE A 14 5.00 2.65 15.97
C PHE A 14 4.13 3.68 16.69
N TYR A 15 4.75 4.40 17.63
CA TYR A 15 4.11 5.43 18.47
C TYR A 15 4.92 6.73 18.40
N PRO A 16 4.82 7.52 17.31
CA PRO A 16 5.54 8.77 17.17
C PRO A 16 5.22 9.75 18.30
N THR A 17 6.25 10.48 18.74
CA THR A 17 6.07 11.72 19.48
C THR A 17 5.44 12.81 18.61
N VAL A 18 4.94 13.88 19.22
CA VAL A 18 4.38 15.03 18.49
C VAL A 18 5.41 15.62 17.51
N GLU A 19 6.69 15.66 17.89
CA GLU A 19 7.74 16.20 17.03
C GLU A 19 8.05 15.29 15.84
N GLU A 20 8.17 13.98 16.08
CA GLU A 20 8.37 13.00 15.01
C GLU A 20 7.20 12.95 14.03
N PHE A 21 5.97 13.17 14.52
CA PHE A 21 4.76 13.14 13.72
C PHE A 21 4.62 14.35 12.78
N LYS A 22 5.38 15.44 12.96
CA LYS A 22 5.30 16.62 12.09
C LYS A 22 5.77 16.36 10.66
N ASN A 23 6.71 15.42 10.46
CA ASN A 23 7.32 15.17 9.15
C ASN A 23 7.05 13.73 8.70
N PHE A 24 6.01 13.57 7.88
CA PHE A 24 5.58 12.28 7.33
C PHE A 24 6.72 11.54 6.61
N SER A 25 7.32 12.14 5.58
CA SER A 25 8.36 11.51 4.76
C SER A 25 9.59 11.09 5.57
N ARG A 26 10.01 11.92 6.54
CA ARG A 26 11.09 11.59 7.47
C ARG A 26 10.72 10.42 8.38
N TYR A 27 9.49 10.36 8.88
CA TYR A 27 9.04 9.26 9.72
C TYR A 27 8.89 7.95 8.94
N VAL A 28 8.47 8.00 7.68
CA VAL A 28 8.48 6.82 6.78
C VAL A 28 9.91 6.30 6.62
N ALA A 29 10.89 7.18 6.40
CA ALA A 29 12.30 6.79 6.35
C ALA A 29 12.79 6.18 7.67
N TYR A 30 12.35 6.73 8.82
CA TYR A 30 12.64 6.16 10.13
C TYR A 30 12.09 4.74 10.28
N ILE A 31 10.80 4.48 10.00
CA ILE A 31 10.24 3.13 10.17
C ILE A 31 10.87 2.12 9.22
N GLU A 32 11.30 2.53 8.02
CA GLU A 32 12.09 1.66 7.13
C GLU A 32 13.50 1.37 7.69
N SER A 33 14.15 2.33 8.33
CA SER A 33 15.43 2.09 9.03
C SER A 33 15.31 1.02 10.12
N GLN A 34 14.12 0.90 10.73
CA GLN A 34 13.81 -0.13 11.73
C GLN A 34 13.40 -1.48 11.09
N GLY A 35 13.28 -1.54 9.76
CA GLY A 35 12.95 -2.75 9.00
C GLY A 35 11.45 -3.00 8.79
N ALA A 36 10.58 -2.01 9.02
CA ALA A 36 9.13 -2.18 8.91
C ALA A 36 8.65 -2.62 7.52
N HIS A 37 9.32 -2.14 6.47
CA HIS A 37 9.01 -2.46 5.07
C HIS A 37 9.15 -3.94 4.73
N LYS A 38 9.95 -4.69 5.50
CA LYS A 38 10.16 -6.13 5.28
C LYS A 38 8.88 -6.94 5.49
N ALA A 39 7.99 -6.49 6.37
CA ALA A 39 6.68 -7.12 6.58
C ALA A 39 5.67 -6.81 5.46
N GLY A 40 5.89 -5.74 4.69
CA GLY A 40 4.95 -5.23 3.70
C GLY A 40 3.82 -4.36 4.27
N LEU A 41 3.71 -4.27 5.60
CA LEU A 41 2.69 -3.51 6.31
C LEU A 41 3.23 -3.03 7.67
N ALA A 42 2.86 -1.82 8.09
CA ALA A 42 3.12 -1.28 9.42
C ALA A 42 1.92 -0.53 9.96
N LYS A 43 1.80 -0.47 11.29
CA LYS A 43 0.81 0.33 12.01
C LYS A 43 1.47 1.55 12.65
N ILE A 44 0.82 2.70 12.60
CA ILE A 44 1.24 3.91 13.29
C ILE A 44 0.09 4.42 14.14
N VAL A 45 0.30 4.50 15.45
CA VAL A 45 -0.65 5.09 16.40
C VAL A 45 -0.23 6.54 16.63
N PRO A 46 -1.00 7.53 16.15
CA PRO A 46 -0.61 8.93 16.25
C PRO A 46 -0.58 9.41 17.71
N PRO A 47 0.07 10.55 17.99
CA PRO A 47 0.05 11.14 19.33
C PRO A 47 -1.39 11.36 19.83
N LYS A 48 -1.67 11.04 21.10
CA LYS A 48 -3.03 11.06 21.68
C LYS A 48 -3.82 12.37 21.49
N ASN A 49 -3.12 13.50 21.35
CA ASN A 49 -3.74 14.82 21.21
C ASN A 49 -3.95 15.24 19.75
N TRP A 50 -3.42 14.47 18.79
CA TRP A 50 -3.64 14.75 17.38
C TRP A 50 -4.98 14.16 16.94
N LYS A 51 -5.74 14.95 16.17
CA LYS A 51 -6.98 14.52 15.52
C LYS A 51 -7.04 15.17 14.14
N PRO A 52 -7.46 14.44 13.09
CA PRO A 52 -7.59 15.00 11.76
C PRO A 52 -8.89 15.78 11.57
N ARG A 53 -9.88 15.59 12.45
CA ARG A 53 -11.19 16.24 12.38
C ARG A 53 -11.73 16.50 13.78
N ARG A 54 -12.41 17.62 13.98
CA ARG A 54 -13.05 18.01 15.26
C ARG A 54 -14.27 17.14 15.61
N SER A 55 -15.14 16.88 14.64
CA SER A 55 -16.32 16.01 14.79
C SER A 55 -16.70 15.37 13.44
N TYR A 56 -17.38 14.21 13.48
CA TYR A 56 -17.93 13.51 12.33
C TYR A 56 -19.47 13.60 12.26
N ASP A 57 -20.11 14.48 13.05
CA ASP A 57 -21.58 14.58 13.10
C ASP A 57 -22.20 15.15 11.81
N ASP A 58 -21.39 15.78 10.96
CA ASP A 58 -21.80 16.50 9.76
C ASP A 58 -21.66 15.68 8.46
N ILE A 59 -21.27 14.40 8.55
CA ILE A 59 -21.03 13.56 7.37
C ILE A 59 -22.28 12.79 6.90
N ASP A 60 -23.40 12.88 7.63
CA ASP A 60 -24.58 12.04 7.38
C ASP A 60 -25.15 12.22 5.96
N ASP A 61 -25.09 13.44 5.44
CA ASP A 61 -25.60 13.81 4.12
C ASP A 61 -24.55 13.62 3.00
N LEU A 62 -23.32 13.18 3.34
CA LEU A 62 -22.29 12.86 2.35
C LEU A 62 -22.79 11.74 1.44
N LEU A 63 -22.67 11.96 0.12
CA LEU A 63 -23.15 11.02 -0.88
C LEU A 63 -22.09 9.97 -1.20
N ILE A 64 -22.47 8.70 -1.14
CA ILE A 64 -21.73 7.57 -1.71
C ILE A 64 -22.28 7.36 -3.12
N PRO A 65 -21.58 7.77 -4.19
CA PRO A 65 -22.13 7.82 -5.54
C PRO A 65 -22.30 6.41 -6.16
N ALA A 66 -21.39 5.49 -5.87
CA ALA A 66 -21.35 4.16 -6.49
C ALA A 66 -21.07 3.04 -5.47
N PRO A 67 -21.94 2.83 -4.47
CA PRO A 67 -21.78 1.73 -3.52
C PRO A 67 -21.81 0.38 -4.25
N ILE A 68 -20.97 -0.57 -3.83
CA ILE A 68 -20.82 -1.88 -4.47
C ILE A 68 -21.30 -3.00 -3.54
N GLN A 69 -22.17 -3.88 -4.05
CA GLN A 69 -22.50 -5.12 -3.36
C GLN A 69 -21.48 -6.20 -3.73
N GLN A 70 -20.84 -6.80 -2.73
CA GLN A 70 -19.74 -7.75 -2.90
C GLN A 70 -20.25 -9.19 -2.86
N VAL A 71 -20.43 -9.79 -4.03
CA VAL A 71 -20.85 -11.19 -4.18
C VAL A 71 -19.61 -12.06 -4.23
N VAL A 72 -19.49 -13.00 -3.30
CA VAL A 72 -18.32 -13.90 -3.20
C VAL A 72 -18.73 -15.32 -3.56
N THR A 73 -17.98 -15.96 -4.45
CA THR A 73 -18.15 -17.37 -4.83
C THR A 73 -16.86 -18.13 -4.60
N GLY A 74 -16.95 -19.42 -4.29
CA GLY A 74 -15.80 -20.26 -3.98
C GLY A 74 -16.00 -21.06 -2.70
N GLN A 75 -14.97 -21.79 -2.30
CA GLN A 75 -15.03 -22.71 -1.17
C GLN A 75 -13.63 -23.04 -0.65
N SER A 76 -13.57 -23.64 0.54
CA SER A 76 -12.32 -24.17 1.12
C SER A 76 -11.18 -23.14 1.18
N GLY A 77 -11.50 -21.87 1.45
CA GLY A 77 -10.50 -20.83 1.61
C GLY A 77 -10.01 -20.18 0.31
N LEU A 78 -10.61 -20.52 -0.85
CA LEU A 78 -10.31 -19.95 -2.16
C LEU A 78 -11.60 -19.37 -2.74
N PHE A 79 -11.62 -18.06 -2.98
CA PHE A 79 -12.82 -17.37 -3.45
C PHE A 79 -12.51 -16.30 -4.49
N THR A 80 -13.53 -15.99 -5.30
CA THR A 80 -13.57 -14.85 -6.21
C THR A 80 -14.71 -13.93 -5.81
N GLN A 81 -14.41 -12.66 -5.65
CA GLN A 81 -15.37 -11.59 -5.38
C GLN A 81 -15.76 -10.89 -6.68
N TYR A 82 -17.04 -10.57 -6.82
CA TYR A 82 -17.62 -9.76 -7.88
C TYR A 82 -18.35 -8.57 -7.28
N ASN A 83 -18.22 -7.40 -7.91
CA ASN A 83 -18.86 -6.18 -7.45
C ASN A 83 -20.09 -5.89 -8.31
N ILE A 84 -21.24 -5.70 -7.66
CA ILE A 84 -22.48 -5.25 -8.30
C ILE A 84 -22.76 -3.83 -7.82
N GLN A 85 -22.65 -2.85 -8.71
CA GLN A 85 -22.93 -1.47 -8.37
C GLN A 85 -24.41 -1.28 -7.97
N LYS A 86 -24.63 -0.53 -6.90
CA LYS A 86 -25.94 -0.16 -6.38
C LYS A 86 -26.19 1.32 -6.63
N LYS A 87 -27.43 1.76 -6.42
CA LYS A 87 -27.81 3.18 -6.51
C LYS A 87 -27.06 3.97 -5.44
N ALA A 88 -26.73 5.22 -5.77
CA ALA A 88 -26.16 6.17 -4.82
C ALA A 88 -27.00 6.26 -3.54
N MET A 89 -26.34 6.48 -2.41
CA MET A 89 -26.97 6.63 -1.10
C MET A 89 -26.14 7.52 -0.20
N THR A 90 -26.75 8.12 0.80
CA THR A 90 -26.06 8.91 1.82
C THR A 90 -25.35 8.03 2.84
N VAL A 91 -24.36 8.58 3.56
CA VAL A 91 -23.71 7.89 4.69
C VAL A 91 -24.74 7.50 5.76
N LYS A 92 -25.76 8.33 5.99
CA LYS A 92 -26.86 8.03 6.92
C LYS A 92 -27.63 6.77 6.52
N GLU A 93 -28.00 6.64 5.25
CA GLU A 93 -28.69 5.45 4.72
C GLU A 93 -27.78 4.21 4.77
N PHE A 94 -26.50 4.38 4.45
CA PHE A 94 -25.51 3.32 4.52
C PHE A 94 -25.33 2.82 5.97
N ARG A 95 -25.15 3.73 6.94
CA ARG A 95 -25.03 3.40 8.37
C ARG A 95 -26.26 2.67 8.90
N LYS A 96 -27.47 3.14 8.54
CA LYS A 96 -28.73 2.46 8.87
C LYS A 96 -28.76 1.03 8.33
N THR A 97 -28.27 0.81 7.11
CA THR A 97 -28.19 -0.51 6.49
C THR A 97 -27.16 -1.39 7.19
N ALA A 98 -25.95 -0.87 7.42
CA ALA A 98 -24.85 -1.56 8.08
C ALA A 98 -25.22 -2.06 9.49
N ASN A 99 -26.03 -1.28 10.21
CA ASN A 99 -26.45 -1.58 11.58
C ASN A 99 -27.79 -2.37 11.67
N SER A 100 -28.39 -2.74 10.54
CA SER A 100 -29.59 -3.58 10.54
C SER A 100 -29.26 -5.03 10.93
N ASP A 101 -30.22 -5.77 11.50
CA ASP A 101 -30.06 -7.18 11.91
C ASP A 101 -29.51 -8.09 10.80
N LYS A 102 -29.73 -7.73 9.54
CA LYS A 102 -29.25 -8.48 8.38
C LYS A 102 -27.74 -8.33 8.13
N PHE A 103 -27.20 -7.15 8.41
CA PHE A 103 -25.83 -6.76 8.03
C PHE A 103 -24.94 -6.41 9.22
N CYS A 104 -25.49 -6.33 10.43
CA CYS A 104 -24.70 -6.02 11.62
C CYS A 104 -23.63 -7.09 11.88
N SER A 105 -22.59 -6.69 12.60
CA SER A 105 -21.59 -7.64 13.07
C SER A 105 -22.23 -8.71 13.95
N PRO A 106 -21.86 -9.99 13.82
CA PRO A 106 -22.32 -11.01 14.75
C PRO A 106 -21.73 -10.74 16.13
N ARG A 107 -22.32 -11.28 17.19
CA ARG A 107 -21.64 -11.30 18.51
C ARG A 107 -20.39 -12.15 18.40
N TYR A 108 -19.30 -11.76 19.05
CA TYR A 108 -18.06 -12.51 19.15
C TYR A 108 -17.32 -12.17 20.46
N ASP A 109 -16.49 -13.09 20.95
CA ASP A 109 -15.70 -12.91 22.17
C ASP A 109 -14.35 -12.22 21.90
N ASP A 110 -13.70 -12.58 20.79
CA ASP A 110 -12.41 -12.04 20.37
C ASP A 110 -12.28 -11.96 18.84
N PHE A 111 -11.22 -11.27 18.37
CA PHE A 111 -10.96 -11.09 16.94
C PHE A 111 -10.68 -12.40 16.19
N GLU A 112 -10.20 -13.45 16.87
CA GLU A 112 -9.98 -14.75 16.23
C GLU A 112 -11.31 -15.46 15.94
N GLU A 113 -12.28 -15.35 16.85
CA GLU A 113 -13.64 -15.84 16.63
C GLU A 113 -14.32 -15.08 15.50
N LEU A 114 -14.17 -13.76 15.46
CA LEU A 114 -14.69 -12.94 14.37
C LEU A 114 -14.06 -13.31 13.01
N GLU A 115 -12.74 -13.51 12.97
CA GLU A 115 -12.01 -13.99 11.78
C GLU A 115 -12.54 -15.35 11.30
N ARG A 116 -12.77 -16.31 12.21
CA ARG A 116 -13.37 -17.60 11.88
C ARG A 116 -14.78 -17.42 11.29
N LYS A 117 -15.60 -16.54 11.88
CA LYS A 117 -16.95 -16.22 11.39
C LYS A 117 -16.91 -15.56 10.02
N TYR A 118 -15.96 -14.67 9.77
CA TYR A 118 -15.76 -14.05 8.45
C TYR A 118 -15.51 -15.12 7.38
N TRP A 119 -14.46 -15.93 7.52
CA TRP A 119 -14.09 -16.93 6.51
C TRP A 119 -15.14 -18.03 6.34
N LYS A 120 -15.86 -18.40 7.41
CA LYS A 120 -16.96 -19.37 7.34
C LYS A 120 -18.16 -18.83 6.54
N ASN A 121 -18.42 -17.53 6.60
CA ASN A 121 -19.66 -16.94 6.10
C ASN A 121 -19.47 -16.01 4.89
N VAL A 122 -18.26 -15.85 4.35
CA VAL A 122 -17.92 -14.85 3.32
C VAL A 122 -18.84 -14.91 2.08
N THR A 123 -19.34 -16.10 1.70
CA THR A 123 -20.22 -16.33 0.54
C THR A 123 -21.70 -16.06 0.79
N PHE A 124 -22.15 -15.99 2.05
CA PHE A 124 -23.54 -15.73 2.42
C PHE A 124 -23.79 -14.23 2.56
N ASN A 125 -25.03 -13.75 2.47
CA ASN A 125 -25.42 -12.34 2.69
C ASN A 125 -24.41 -11.31 2.14
N PRO A 126 -24.33 -11.13 0.80
CA PRO A 126 -23.39 -10.20 0.15
C PRO A 126 -23.48 -8.78 0.72
N PRO A 127 -22.43 -8.26 1.39
CA PRO A 127 -22.44 -6.94 2.01
C PRO A 127 -22.34 -5.83 0.96
N ILE A 128 -22.58 -4.58 1.37
CA ILE A 128 -22.45 -3.39 0.53
C ILE A 128 -21.26 -2.57 1.02
N TYR A 129 -20.39 -2.13 0.13
CA TYR A 129 -19.21 -1.34 0.46
C TYR A 129 -19.28 0.01 -0.25
N GLY A 130 -19.17 1.11 0.50
CA GLY A 130 -19.03 2.45 -0.06
C GLY A 130 -17.56 2.75 -0.31
N ALA A 131 -16.98 2.12 -1.32
CA ALA A 131 -15.56 2.25 -1.67
C ALA A 131 -15.32 3.35 -2.71
N ASP A 132 -14.07 3.83 -2.76
CA ASP A 132 -13.55 4.72 -3.79
C ASP A 132 -14.39 6.02 -3.93
N VAL A 133 -14.80 6.59 -2.79
CA VAL A 133 -15.53 7.86 -2.74
C VAL A 133 -14.52 9.00 -2.71
N ASN A 134 -14.41 9.77 -3.79
CA ASN A 134 -13.53 10.95 -3.85
C ASN A 134 -13.83 11.94 -2.72
N GLY A 135 -12.82 12.29 -1.92
CA GLY A 135 -12.95 13.29 -0.86
C GLY A 135 -12.01 13.07 0.31
N THR A 136 -11.98 14.05 1.22
CA THR A 136 -11.25 13.98 2.50
C THR A 136 -12.15 14.41 3.64
N LEU A 137 -11.96 13.80 4.81
CA LEU A 137 -12.59 14.19 6.06
C LEU A 137 -11.66 15.01 6.96
N TYR A 138 -10.43 15.31 6.52
CA TYR A 138 -9.52 16.15 7.28
C TYR A 138 -10.03 17.59 7.36
N ASP A 139 -9.91 18.22 8.54
CA ASP A 139 -10.17 19.65 8.69
C ASP A 139 -9.07 20.46 7.96
N PRO A 140 -9.40 21.60 7.33
CA PRO A 140 -8.45 22.35 6.49
C PRO A 140 -7.19 22.86 7.20
N ASP A 141 -7.24 23.00 8.53
CA ASP A 141 -6.11 23.47 9.36
C ASP A 141 -5.11 22.35 9.74
N VAL A 142 -5.43 21.08 9.46
CA VAL A 142 -4.56 19.94 9.78
C VAL A 142 -3.48 19.75 8.72
N LYS A 143 -2.21 19.84 9.13
CA LYS A 143 -1.05 19.73 8.24
C LYS A 143 -0.31 18.41 8.40
N GLU A 144 -0.25 17.90 9.61
CA GLU A 144 0.47 16.66 9.93
C GLU A 144 -0.31 15.47 9.38
N TRP A 145 0.37 14.65 8.54
CA TRP A 145 -0.18 13.40 8.01
C TRP A 145 -1.56 13.56 7.36
N ASN A 146 -1.76 14.70 6.68
CA ASN A 146 -2.95 14.95 5.89
C ASN A 146 -2.94 14.05 4.65
N VAL A 147 -3.86 13.08 4.59
CA VAL A 147 -3.92 12.08 3.52
C VAL A 147 -4.18 12.73 2.16
N GLY A 148 -4.83 13.90 2.12
CA GLY A 148 -4.96 14.68 0.89
C GLY A 148 -3.68 15.40 0.44
N HIS A 149 -2.72 15.61 1.34
CA HIS A 149 -1.51 16.42 1.10
C HIS A 149 -0.28 15.90 1.85
N LEU A 150 0.25 14.75 1.41
CA LEU A 150 1.39 14.10 2.07
C LEU A 150 2.75 14.73 1.72
N ASN A 151 2.83 15.54 0.65
CA ASN A 151 4.06 16.23 0.21
C ASN A 151 5.22 15.25 -0.05
N THR A 152 4.98 14.25 -0.89
CA THR A 152 5.97 13.20 -1.23
C THR A 152 6.49 13.36 -2.65
N ILE A 153 7.42 12.48 -3.08
CA ILE A 153 7.94 12.59 -4.44
C ILE A 153 6.86 12.33 -5.51
N LEU A 154 5.75 11.68 -5.15
CA LEU A 154 4.62 11.42 -6.07
C LEU A 154 4.01 12.73 -6.60
N ASP A 155 4.02 13.79 -5.79
CA ASP A 155 3.50 15.11 -6.15
C ASP A 155 4.36 15.79 -7.23
N THR A 156 5.58 15.29 -7.48
CA THR A 156 6.40 15.71 -8.63
C THR A 156 5.67 15.48 -9.96
N VAL A 157 4.85 14.43 -10.07
CA VAL A 157 4.07 14.16 -11.29
C VAL A 157 3.11 15.29 -11.56
N GLU A 158 2.34 15.68 -10.55
CA GLU A 158 1.38 16.78 -10.68
C GLU A 158 2.09 18.10 -10.98
N HIS A 159 3.20 18.41 -10.29
CA HIS A 159 3.95 19.65 -10.51
C HIS A 159 4.65 19.73 -11.87
N GLU A 160 5.26 18.64 -12.36
CA GLU A 160 6.06 18.68 -13.60
C GLU A 160 5.26 18.32 -14.85
N SER A 161 4.21 17.50 -14.72
CA SER A 161 3.40 17.05 -15.87
C SER A 161 2.00 17.64 -15.90
N GLY A 162 1.51 18.23 -14.81
CA GLY A 162 0.14 18.74 -14.69
C GLY A 162 -0.92 17.63 -14.69
N ILE A 163 -0.53 16.37 -14.48
CA ILE A 163 -1.44 15.22 -14.49
C ILE A 163 -1.85 14.88 -13.05
N THR A 164 -3.13 14.99 -12.76
CA THR A 164 -3.77 14.46 -11.55
C THR A 164 -4.34 13.06 -11.85
N ILE A 165 -4.10 12.09 -10.97
CA ILE A 165 -4.56 10.70 -11.10
C ILE A 165 -5.46 10.40 -9.90
N GLU A 166 -6.77 10.38 -10.13
CA GLU A 166 -7.76 10.13 -9.08
C GLU A 166 -7.45 8.82 -8.32
N GLY A 167 -7.42 8.91 -6.99
CA GLY A 167 -7.13 7.78 -6.11
C GLY A 167 -5.66 7.45 -5.89
N VAL A 168 -4.77 8.07 -6.67
CA VAL A 168 -3.32 7.89 -6.54
C VAL A 168 -2.68 9.10 -5.90
N ASN A 169 -3.05 10.30 -6.35
CA ASN A 169 -2.67 11.55 -5.68
C ASN A 169 -3.89 12.33 -5.14
N THR A 170 -5.09 11.73 -5.17
CA THR A 170 -6.28 12.26 -4.49
C THR A 170 -6.82 11.25 -3.47
N PRO A 171 -7.32 11.70 -2.31
CA PRO A 171 -7.80 10.81 -1.27
C PRO A 171 -9.14 10.15 -1.62
N TYR A 172 -9.28 8.88 -1.24
CA TYR A 172 -10.53 8.13 -1.27
C TYR A 172 -11.03 7.80 0.13
N LEU A 173 -12.34 7.97 0.31
CA LEU A 173 -13.09 7.52 1.47
C LEU A 173 -13.69 6.13 1.23
N TYR A 174 -13.70 5.35 2.30
CA TYR A 174 -14.18 3.98 2.34
C TYR A 174 -15.13 3.79 3.51
N PHE A 175 -16.41 3.61 3.23
CA PHE A 175 -17.44 3.29 4.22
C PHE A 175 -17.67 1.79 4.27
N GLY A 176 -17.18 1.14 5.33
CA GLY A 176 -17.27 -0.31 5.54
C GLY A 176 -18.53 -0.74 6.30
N MET A 177 -18.92 -1.99 6.11
CA MET A 177 -19.84 -2.71 7.00
C MET A 177 -19.28 -4.11 7.26
N TRP A 178 -19.91 -4.89 8.13
CA TRP A 178 -19.46 -6.24 8.44
C TRP A 178 -19.28 -7.07 7.16
N LYS A 179 -18.13 -7.74 7.05
CA LYS A 179 -17.66 -8.56 5.92
C LYS A 179 -17.31 -7.83 4.63
N THR A 180 -17.44 -6.51 4.54
CA THR A 180 -16.89 -5.85 3.34
C THR A 180 -15.39 -6.10 3.28
N THR A 181 -14.92 -6.48 2.10
CA THR A 181 -13.64 -7.13 1.88
C THR A 181 -12.80 -6.35 0.88
N PHE A 182 -11.51 -6.28 1.11
CA PHE A 182 -10.51 -5.90 0.11
C PHE A 182 -9.63 -7.11 -0.19
N ALA A 183 -9.61 -7.50 -1.47
CA ALA A 183 -8.95 -8.73 -1.92
C ALA A 183 -7.42 -8.60 -1.92
N TRP A 184 -6.72 -9.71 -2.16
CA TRP A 184 -5.27 -9.71 -2.29
C TRP A 184 -4.81 -8.86 -3.47
N HIS A 185 -4.04 -7.82 -3.18
CA HIS A 185 -3.45 -6.94 -4.18
C HIS A 185 -2.19 -6.24 -3.66
N THR A 186 -1.43 -5.66 -4.57
CA THR A 186 -0.50 -4.56 -4.32
C THR A 186 -1.12 -3.28 -4.85
N GLU A 187 -0.61 -2.13 -4.41
CA GLU A 187 -1.04 -0.83 -4.91
C GLU A 187 -0.77 -0.67 -6.42
N ASP A 188 -1.45 0.27 -7.06
CA ASP A 188 -1.18 0.63 -8.44
C ASP A 188 0.27 1.11 -8.59
N MET A 189 0.93 0.67 -9.67
CA MET A 189 2.38 0.86 -9.87
C MET A 189 3.26 0.37 -8.69
N ASP A 190 2.72 -0.52 -7.84
CA ASP A 190 3.37 -1.01 -6.62
C ASP A 190 3.84 0.12 -5.68
N LEU A 191 3.07 1.21 -5.62
CA LEU A 191 3.25 2.34 -4.70
C LEU A 191 3.16 1.92 -3.22
N TYR A 192 3.49 2.87 -2.34
CA TYR A 192 3.02 2.80 -0.96
C TYR A 192 1.54 3.19 -0.90
N SER A 193 0.84 2.77 0.16
CA SER A 193 -0.42 3.41 0.56
C SER A 193 -0.40 3.74 2.04
N ILE A 194 -1.14 4.80 2.37
CA ILE A 194 -1.50 5.16 3.74
C ILE A 194 -3.00 5.00 3.88
N ASN A 195 -3.45 4.46 5.00
CA ASN A 195 -4.85 4.30 5.35
C ASN A 195 -5.10 4.76 6.78
N TYR A 196 -5.97 5.73 6.98
CA TYR A 196 -6.39 6.20 8.31
C TYR A 196 -7.83 5.75 8.60
N LEU A 197 -8.06 5.10 9.73
CA LEU A 197 -9.41 4.71 10.15
C LEU A 197 -10.04 5.84 10.98
N HIS A 198 -10.89 6.66 10.37
CA HIS A 198 -11.47 7.84 11.01
C HIS A 198 -12.32 7.51 12.24
N PHE A 199 -13.22 6.54 12.11
CA PHE A 199 -14.15 6.13 13.16
C PHE A 199 -14.75 4.76 12.88
N GLY A 200 -15.47 4.23 13.87
CA GLY A 200 -16.29 3.03 13.77
C GLY A 200 -15.52 1.76 14.11
N GLU A 201 -16.05 0.64 13.62
CA GLU A 201 -15.54 -0.69 13.93
C GLU A 201 -14.18 -0.99 13.27
N PRO A 202 -13.36 -1.88 13.84
CA PRO A 202 -12.01 -2.16 13.34
C PRO A 202 -11.96 -2.73 11.92
N LYS A 203 -10.74 -2.72 11.35
CA LYS A 203 -10.40 -3.33 10.05
C LYS A 203 -9.27 -4.34 10.25
N SER A 204 -9.48 -5.60 9.89
CA SER A 204 -8.43 -6.62 9.92
C SER A 204 -7.67 -6.67 8.61
N TRP A 205 -6.35 -6.77 8.71
CA TRP A 205 -5.41 -6.83 7.61
C TRP A 205 -4.61 -8.14 7.65
N TYR A 206 -4.32 -8.67 6.47
CA TYR A 206 -3.31 -9.68 6.21
C TYR A 206 -2.26 -9.08 5.29
N CYS A 207 -0.99 -9.41 5.48
CA CYS A 207 0.05 -9.03 4.54
C CYS A 207 1.02 -10.20 4.27
N VAL A 208 1.57 -10.21 3.05
CA VAL A 208 2.67 -11.09 2.66
C VAL A 208 3.91 -10.20 2.47
N PRO A 209 5.06 -10.53 3.10
CA PRO A 209 6.33 -9.82 2.89
C PRO A 209 6.65 -9.64 1.39
N PRO A 210 7.14 -8.46 0.95
CA PRO A 210 7.45 -8.22 -0.46
C PRO A 210 8.41 -9.26 -1.07
N GLU A 211 9.40 -9.73 -0.30
CA GLU A 211 10.33 -10.81 -0.68
C GLU A 211 9.65 -12.15 -1.00
N HIS A 212 8.38 -12.32 -0.59
CA HIS A 212 7.57 -13.51 -0.84
C HIS A 212 6.40 -13.25 -1.79
N GLY A 213 6.23 -12.03 -2.32
CA GLY A 213 5.15 -11.67 -3.23
C GLY A 213 5.04 -12.61 -4.45
N LYS A 214 6.18 -12.95 -5.07
CA LYS A 214 6.24 -13.90 -6.20
C LYS A 214 5.78 -15.32 -5.83
N ARG A 215 5.87 -15.73 -4.55
CA ARG A 215 5.36 -17.03 -4.09
C ARG A 215 3.83 -17.00 -4.01
N LEU A 216 3.25 -15.91 -3.52
CA LEU A 216 1.79 -15.71 -3.54
C LEU A 216 1.25 -15.66 -4.97
N GLU A 217 1.91 -14.93 -5.88
CA GLU A 217 1.53 -14.89 -7.29
C GLU A 217 1.51 -16.29 -7.93
N ARG A 218 2.54 -17.11 -7.70
CA ARG A 218 2.57 -18.49 -8.20
C ARG A 218 1.45 -19.36 -7.63
N LEU A 219 1.18 -19.24 -6.33
CA LEU A 219 0.08 -19.95 -5.68
C LEU A 219 -1.27 -19.55 -6.30
N ALA A 220 -1.50 -18.25 -6.47
CA ALA A 220 -2.73 -17.72 -7.06
C ALA A 220 -2.88 -18.16 -8.53
N LYS A 221 -1.81 -18.11 -9.34
CA LYS A 221 -1.82 -18.62 -10.73
C LYS A 221 -2.23 -20.10 -10.77
N GLY A 222 -1.75 -20.92 -9.84
CA GLY A 222 -2.09 -22.35 -9.75
C GLY A 222 -3.56 -22.62 -9.42
N PHE A 223 -4.18 -21.80 -8.56
CA PHE A 223 -5.58 -21.99 -8.16
C PHE A 223 -6.61 -21.28 -9.04
N PHE A 224 -6.19 -20.23 -9.76
CA PHE A 224 -7.05 -19.42 -10.62
C PHE A 224 -6.52 -19.43 -12.07
N PRO A 225 -6.37 -20.61 -12.70
CA PRO A 225 -5.74 -20.73 -14.01
C PRO A 225 -6.47 -19.91 -15.08
N GLY A 226 -7.81 -19.92 -15.10
CA GLY A 226 -8.60 -19.14 -16.05
C GLY A 226 -8.40 -17.62 -15.92
N SER A 227 -8.20 -17.11 -14.70
CA SER A 227 -7.87 -15.70 -14.48
C SER A 227 -6.45 -15.38 -14.94
N SER A 228 -5.49 -16.24 -14.61
CA SER A 228 -4.08 -16.05 -14.96
C SER A 228 -3.78 -16.13 -16.47
N GLN A 229 -4.51 -16.98 -17.19
CA GLN A 229 -4.40 -17.10 -18.65
C GLN A 229 -4.88 -15.82 -19.36
N ASN A 230 -5.88 -15.15 -18.80
CA ASN A 230 -6.43 -13.92 -19.37
C ASN A 230 -5.61 -12.67 -19.00
N CYS A 231 -4.98 -12.66 -17.82
CA CYS A 231 -4.18 -11.52 -17.35
C CYS A 231 -3.08 -12.00 -16.39
N GLU A 232 -1.83 -11.68 -16.70
CA GLU A 232 -0.70 -12.05 -15.85
C GLU A 232 -0.77 -11.42 -14.46
N ALA A 233 -1.26 -10.17 -14.39
CA ALA A 233 -1.43 -9.39 -13.18
C ALA A 233 -2.88 -9.41 -12.67
N PHE A 234 -3.61 -10.53 -12.80
CA PHE A 234 -5.03 -10.60 -12.45
C PHE A 234 -5.35 -10.27 -10.98
N LEU A 235 -4.38 -10.36 -10.06
CA LEU A 235 -4.55 -9.93 -8.67
C LEU A 235 -4.82 -8.41 -8.57
N ARG A 236 -4.36 -7.61 -9.54
CA ARG A 236 -4.70 -6.18 -9.64
C ARG A 236 -6.19 -5.93 -9.90
N HIS A 237 -6.95 -6.96 -10.28
CA HIS A 237 -8.40 -6.82 -10.41
C HIS A 237 -9.10 -6.71 -9.05
N LYS A 238 -8.38 -6.95 -7.93
CA LYS A 238 -8.89 -6.89 -6.56
C LYS A 238 -10.12 -7.79 -6.35
N MET A 239 -10.09 -9.00 -6.93
CA MET A 239 -11.19 -9.99 -6.89
C MET A 239 -10.81 -11.30 -6.20
N THR A 240 -9.54 -11.57 -5.92
CA THR A 240 -9.07 -12.89 -5.45
C THR A 240 -8.91 -12.93 -3.94
N LEU A 241 -9.67 -13.82 -3.28
CA LEU A 241 -9.58 -14.04 -1.84
C LEU A 241 -8.94 -15.40 -1.57
N ILE A 242 -7.88 -15.39 -0.76
CA ILE A 242 -7.19 -16.60 -0.30
C ILE A 242 -7.10 -16.50 1.22
N SER A 243 -7.66 -17.48 1.91
CA SER A 243 -7.71 -17.48 3.37
C SER A 243 -6.34 -17.80 4.01
N PRO A 244 -6.10 -17.36 5.25
CA PRO A 244 -4.91 -17.71 6.05
C PRO A 244 -4.62 -19.21 6.13
N SER A 245 -5.66 -20.04 6.19
CA SER A 245 -5.50 -21.50 6.26
C SER A 245 -4.86 -22.08 4.99
N ILE A 246 -5.20 -21.54 3.82
CA ILE A 246 -4.58 -21.90 2.55
C ILE A 246 -3.15 -21.38 2.47
N LEU A 247 -2.89 -20.13 2.86
CA LEU A 247 -1.52 -19.59 2.88
C LEU A 247 -0.60 -20.45 3.76
N LYS A 248 -1.06 -20.80 4.98
CA LYS A 248 -0.34 -21.69 5.89
C LYS A 248 -0.11 -23.08 5.29
N LYS A 249 -1.14 -23.68 4.68
CA LYS A 249 -1.06 -25.01 4.04
C LYS A 249 0.01 -25.07 2.94
N TYR A 250 0.18 -24.01 2.17
CA TYR A 250 1.17 -23.92 1.08
C TYR A 250 2.47 -23.21 1.50
N GLY A 251 2.67 -22.97 2.80
CA GLY A 251 3.88 -22.39 3.34
C GLY A 251 4.17 -20.97 2.87
N ILE A 252 3.15 -20.19 2.48
CA ILE A 252 3.29 -18.76 2.18
C ILE A 252 3.37 -18.00 3.51
N PRO A 253 4.48 -17.31 3.82
CA PRO A 253 4.57 -16.50 5.03
C PRO A 253 3.63 -15.30 4.92
N PHE A 254 2.86 -15.07 5.97
CA PHE A 254 1.95 -13.94 6.08
C PHE A 254 1.82 -13.55 7.54
N GLU A 255 1.48 -12.29 7.78
CA GLU A 255 1.16 -11.76 9.09
C GLU A 255 -0.25 -11.19 9.10
N LYS A 256 -0.82 -10.99 10.29
CA LYS A 256 -2.14 -10.37 10.47
C LYS A 256 -2.12 -9.32 11.58
N ILE A 257 -2.89 -8.26 11.40
CA ILE A 257 -3.07 -7.21 12.40
C ILE A 257 -4.46 -6.59 12.27
N THR A 258 -5.02 -6.12 13.38
CA THR A 258 -6.29 -5.37 13.39
C THR A 258 -6.00 -3.89 13.61
N GLN A 259 -6.49 -3.04 12.73
CA GLN A 259 -6.45 -1.59 12.81
C GLN A 259 -7.74 -1.10 13.50
N GLU A 260 -7.57 -0.31 14.55
CA GLU A 260 -8.64 0.34 15.30
C GLU A 260 -8.82 1.79 14.88
N ALA A 261 -9.93 2.41 15.29
CA ALA A 261 -10.22 3.80 14.95
C ALA A 261 -9.15 4.73 15.54
N GLY A 262 -8.71 5.70 14.75
CA GLY A 262 -7.62 6.62 15.10
C GLY A 262 -6.22 6.12 14.74
N GLU A 263 -6.09 4.94 14.13
CA GLU A 263 -4.79 4.38 13.73
C GLU A 263 -4.55 4.48 12.22
N PHE A 264 -3.27 4.65 11.86
CA PHE A 264 -2.79 4.55 10.48
C PHE A 264 -2.24 3.18 10.17
N MET A 265 -2.44 2.74 8.93
CA MET A 265 -1.75 1.62 8.31
C MET A 265 -0.94 2.13 7.11
N ILE A 266 0.31 1.68 6.99
CA ILE A 266 1.16 1.94 5.83
C ILE A 266 1.47 0.62 5.15
N THR A 267 1.10 0.49 3.87
CA THR A 267 1.55 -0.60 3.01
C THR A 267 2.80 -0.17 2.25
N PHE A 268 3.71 -1.10 2.03
CA PHE A 268 4.98 -0.85 1.37
C PHE A 268 4.98 -1.38 -0.07
N PRO A 269 5.83 -0.85 -0.97
CA PRO A 269 5.98 -1.31 -2.33
C PRO A 269 6.04 -2.84 -2.46
N TYR A 270 5.18 -3.38 -3.31
CA TYR A 270 5.02 -4.80 -3.58
C TYR A 270 4.59 -5.67 -2.37
N GLY A 271 4.17 -5.04 -1.27
CA GLY A 271 3.56 -5.69 -0.11
C GLY A 271 2.13 -6.09 -0.42
N TYR A 272 1.92 -7.38 -0.75
CA TYR A 272 0.58 -7.90 -0.95
C TYR A 272 -0.22 -7.85 0.34
N HIS A 273 -1.45 -7.35 0.27
CA HIS A 273 -2.33 -7.27 1.42
C HIS A 273 -3.80 -7.52 1.05
N ALA A 274 -4.58 -7.95 2.04
CA ALA A 274 -6.00 -8.24 1.95
C ALA A 274 -6.65 -8.07 3.34
N GLY A 275 -7.97 -8.06 3.42
CA GLY A 275 -8.63 -7.95 4.72
C GLY A 275 -10.12 -7.66 4.66
N PHE A 276 -10.69 -7.36 5.83
CA PHE A 276 -12.13 -7.18 5.99
C PHE A 276 -12.48 -6.22 7.12
N ASN A 277 -13.66 -5.59 7.02
CA ASN A 277 -14.21 -4.69 8.03
C ASN A 277 -15.08 -5.44 9.04
N HIS A 278 -14.98 -5.03 10.31
CA HIS A 278 -15.68 -5.68 11.43
C HIS A 278 -17.14 -5.21 11.57
N GLY A 279 -17.46 -4.03 11.04
CA GLY A 279 -18.79 -3.43 11.09
C GLY A 279 -18.78 -2.06 10.42
N PHE A 280 -19.70 -1.18 10.80
CA PHE A 280 -19.78 0.17 10.23
C PHE A 280 -18.53 0.97 10.61
N ASN A 281 -17.80 1.44 9.60
CA ASN A 281 -16.61 2.27 9.77
C ASN A 281 -16.36 3.21 8.59
N CYS A 282 -15.43 4.14 8.76
CA CYS A 282 -14.95 5.01 7.68
C CYS A 282 -13.43 5.09 7.71
N ALA A 283 -12.79 4.80 6.58
CA ALA A 283 -11.37 5.00 6.39
C ALA A 283 -11.09 5.97 5.23
N GLU A 284 -9.97 6.66 5.30
CA GLU A 284 -9.44 7.50 4.22
C GLU A 284 -8.09 6.95 3.78
N SER A 285 -7.84 6.93 2.48
CA SER A 285 -6.62 6.35 1.92
C SER A 285 -6.13 7.12 0.69
N THR A 286 -4.82 7.12 0.48
CA THR A 286 -4.19 7.52 -0.79
C THR A 286 -2.89 6.74 -1.00
N ASN A 287 -2.30 6.86 -2.19
CA ASN A 287 -0.96 6.38 -2.47
C ASN A 287 0.10 7.47 -2.26
N PHE A 288 1.34 7.06 -2.01
CA PHE A 288 2.48 7.96 -1.93
C PHE A 288 3.77 7.26 -2.37
N ALA A 289 4.85 8.02 -2.53
CA ALA A 289 6.13 7.49 -2.98
C ALA A 289 7.33 8.03 -2.20
N THR A 290 8.37 7.20 -2.13
CA THR A 290 9.73 7.56 -1.67
C THR A 290 10.72 7.25 -2.80
N ARG A 291 11.99 7.63 -2.67
CA ARG A 291 13.01 7.28 -3.69
C ARG A 291 13.13 5.77 -3.88
N ARG A 292 12.87 4.95 -2.85
CA ARG A 292 12.89 3.48 -2.95
C ARG A 292 11.88 2.95 -3.96
N TRP A 293 10.70 3.56 -4.03
CA TRP A 293 9.62 3.08 -4.89
C TRP A 293 9.99 3.12 -6.38
N ILE A 294 10.89 4.01 -6.81
CA ILE A 294 11.19 4.23 -8.24
C ILE A 294 11.58 2.92 -8.94
N ASP A 295 12.40 2.08 -8.30
CA ASP A 295 12.79 0.78 -8.88
C ASP A 295 11.63 -0.22 -8.92
N TYR A 296 10.68 -0.16 -7.98
CA TYR A 296 9.43 -0.93 -8.02
C TYR A 296 8.53 -0.46 -9.17
N GLY A 297 8.31 0.85 -9.30
CA GLY A 297 7.48 1.43 -10.36
C GLY A 297 8.00 1.10 -11.77
N LYS A 298 9.32 1.05 -11.97
CA LYS A 298 9.96 0.63 -13.23
C LYS A 298 9.69 -0.85 -13.58
N GLN A 299 9.53 -1.71 -12.57
CA GLN A 299 9.39 -3.17 -12.72
C GLN A 299 7.96 -3.67 -12.49
N ALA A 300 7.02 -2.77 -12.18
CA ALA A 300 5.64 -3.11 -11.88
C ALA A 300 4.96 -3.80 -13.08
N ILE A 301 4.49 -5.03 -12.87
CA ILE A 301 3.73 -5.78 -13.88
C ILE A 301 2.28 -5.30 -13.83
N LEU A 302 1.82 -4.60 -14.86
CA LEU A 302 0.48 -4.02 -14.91
C LEU A 302 -0.55 -4.98 -15.52
N CYS A 303 -1.83 -4.74 -15.22
CA CYS A 303 -2.91 -5.44 -15.90
C CYS A 303 -2.95 -5.02 -17.38
N SER A 304 -3.06 -6.01 -18.26
CA SER A 304 -3.10 -5.83 -19.72
C SER A 304 -4.49 -6.01 -20.32
N CYS A 305 -5.48 -6.48 -19.55
CA CYS A 305 -6.81 -6.80 -20.05
C CYS A 305 -7.86 -5.69 -19.81
N ARG A 306 -7.48 -4.59 -19.14
CA ARG A 306 -8.34 -3.43 -18.83
C ARG A 306 -7.70 -2.14 -19.32
N LYS A 307 -8.49 -1.23 -19.91
CA LYS A 307 -7.99 0.02 -20.50
C LYS A 307 -7.90 1.17 -19.49
N ASP A 308 -8.67 1.06 -18.41
CA ASP A 308 -8.85 2.00 -17.32
C ASP A 308 -7.85 1.80 -16.17
N MET A 309 -6.79 1.00 -16.38
CA MET A 309 -5.75 0.81 -15.38
C MET A 309 -4.88 2.06 -15.24
N VAL A 310 -4.53 2.38 -13.99
CA VAL A 310 -3.58 3.44 -13.69
C VAL A 310 -2.22 3.13 -14.32
N LYS A 311 -1.66 4.12 -15.01
CA LYS A 311 -0.29 4.09 -15.53
C LYS A 311 0.39 5.41 -15.19
N ILE A 312 1.58 5.31 -14.61
CA ILE A 312 2.40 6.47 -14.27
C ILE A 312 3.64 6.43 -15.16
N SER A 313 3.97 7.56 -15.80
CA SER A 313 5.22 7.67 -16.55
C SER A 313 6.39 7.69 -15.58
N MET A 314 7.21 6.63 -15.60
CA MET A 314 8.40 6.56 -14.75
C MET A 314 9.52 7.50 -15.20
N GLU A 315 9.47 8.03 -16.44
CA GLU A 315 10.52 8.86 -17.02
C GLU A 315 10.87 10.07 -16.15
N VAL A 316 9.85 10.78 -15.66
CA VAL A 316 10.01 11.96 -14.79
C VAL A 316 10.80 11.61 -13.53
N PHE A 317 10.51 10.45 -12.93
CA PHE A 317 11.19 10.01 -11.72
C PHE A 317 12.62 9.54 -11.98
N VAL A 318 12.85 8.74 -13.04
CA VAL A 318 14.20 8.26 -13.37
C VAL A 318 15.10 9.44 -13.73
N ARG A 319 14.62 10.37 -14.56
CA ARG A 319 15.40 11.55 -14.97
C ARG A 319 15.78 12.44 -13.77
N LYS A 320 14.86 12.62 -12.80
CA LYS A 320 15.08 13.50 -11.65
C LYS A 320 15.88 12.86 -10.52
N PHE A 321 15.62 11.59 -10.22
CA PHE A 321 16.15 10.93 -9.01
C PHE A 321 17.17 9.83 -9.30
N GLN A 322 17.31 9.38 -10.55
CA GLN A 322 18.30 8.39 -11.00
C GLN A 322 18.95 8.83 -12.34
N PRO A 323 19.43 10.08 -12.49
CA PRO A 323 19.95 10.60 -13.76
C PRO A 323 21.10 9.76 -14.32
N GLU A 324 21.91 9.15 -13.45
CA GLU A 324 23.02 8.27 -13.81
C GLU A 324 22.58 6.94 -14.45
N ARG A 325 21.33 6.51 -14.21
CA ARG A 325 20.73 5.30 -14.78
C ARG A 325 19.80 5.59 -15.96
N TYR A 326 19.52 6.86 -16.25
CA TYR A 326 18.49 7.28 -17.20
C TYR A 326 18.72 6.71 -18.62
N GLU A 327 19.92 6.91 -19.18
CA GLU A 327 20.27 6.40 -20.52
C GLU A 327 20.24 4.87 -20.59
N LEU A 328 20.70 4.20 -19.53
CA LEU A 328 20.67 2.74 -19.43
C LEU A 328 19.22 2.20 -19.35
N TRP A 329 18.35 2.91 -18.62
CA TRP A 329 16.95 2.58 -18.49
C TRP A 329 16.18 2.77 -19.80
N LEU A 330 16.39 3.90 -20.50
CA LEU A 330 15.81 4.14 -21.84
C LEU A 330 16.25 3.07 -22.86
N ALA A 331 17.49 2.58 -22.75
CA ALA A 331 17.99 1.49 -23.59
C ALA A 331 17.46 0.10 -23.21
N GLY A 332 16.61 -0.03 -22.17
CA GLY A 332 16.08 -1.31 -21.69
C GLY A 332 17.11 -2.21 -21.01
N LYS A 333 18.22 -1.64 -20.53
CA LYS A 333 19.37 -2.37 -19.97
C LYS A 333 19.46 -2.28 -18.44
N ASP A 334 18.60 -1.48 -17.81
CA ASP A 334 18.55 -1.32 -16.36
C ASP A 334 17.74 -2.44 -15.67
N ASN A 335 18.35 -3.63 -15.61
CA ASN A 335 17.69 -4.87 -15.17
C ASN A 335 18.13 -5.32 -13.76
N ALA A 336 18.58 -4.40 -12.91
CA ALA A 336 19.02 -4.74 -11.56
C ALA A 336 17.85 -5.31 -10.74
N PRO A 337 18.01 -6.49 -10.09
CA PRO A 337 16.97 -7.03 -9.23
C PRO A 337 16.78 -6.14 -7.99
N ILE A 338 15.54 -5.98 -7.56
CA ILE A 338 15.20 -5.21 -6.36
C ILE A 338 15.57 -6.02 -5.12
N ASP A 339 16.37 -5.42 -4.23
CA ASP A 339 16.61 -5.95 -2.88
C ASP A 339 15.53 -5.41 -1.93
N HIS A 340 14.55 -6.26 -1.60
CA HIS A 340 13.44 -5.91 -0.72
C HIS A 340 13.85 -5.59 0.72
N SER A 341 15.06 -5.97 1.13
CA SER A 341 15.55 -5.75 2.50
C SER A 341 16.10 -4.34 2.72
N LYS A 342 16.52 -3.66 1.64
CA LYS A 342 17.09 -2.31 1.71
C LYS A 342 16.02 -1.26 2.01
N PRO A 343 16.22 -0.41 3.03
CA PRO A 343 15.34 0.72 3.29
C PRO A 343 15.55 1.81 2.23
N THR A 344 14.68 2.80 2.24
CA THR A 344 14.74 3.94 1.34
C THR A 344 16.01 4.75 1.54
N PRO A 345 16.60 5.36 0.48
CA PRO A 345 17.82 6.17 0.62
C PRO A 345 17.75 7.27 1.69
N GLU A 346 16.56 7.85 1.90
CA GLU A 346 16.26 8.84 2.92
C GLU A 346 16.47 8.31 4.36
N ALA A 347 16.46 6.99 4.55
CA ALA A 347 16.70 6.35 5.85
C ALA A 347 18.18 6.40 6.29
N ALA A 348 19.10 6.84 5.42
CA ALA A 348 20.53 6.91 5.71
C ALA A 348 20.86 7.75 6.96
N GLU A 349 20.05 8.77 7.27
CA GLU A 349 20.25 9.60 8.47
C GLU A 349 20.08 8.81 9.79
N PHE A 350 19.32 7.71 9.78
CA PHE A 350 19.02 6.90 10.97
C PHE A 350 19.95 5.69 11.14
N LEU A 351 20.66 5.29 10.08
CA LEU A 351 21.43 4.04 10.05
C LEU A 351 22.87 4.19 10.55
N GLY A 352 23.32 5.40 10.87
CA GLY A 352 24.72 5.66 11.24
C GLY A 352 25.67 5.54 10.04
N GLY A 353 26.60 6.47 9.92
CA GLY A 353 27.42 6.65 8.72
C GLY A 353 28.49 5.59 8.48
N GLU A 354 28.09 4.38 8.07
CA GLU A 354 28.98 3.42 7.37
C GLU A 354 28.29 2.76 6.16
N ALA A 355 26.97 2.60 6.15
CA ALA A 355 26.22 2.09 4.99
C ALA A 355 26.17 3.07 3.79
N GLY A 356 26.56 4.34 3.99
CA GLY A 356 26.62 5.38 2.95
C GLY A 356 27.96 5.52 2.23
N LYS A 357 28.98 4.73 2.58
CA LYS A 357 30.34 4.85 2.01
C LYS A 357 30.73 3.76 1.02
N SER A 358 29.95 2.69 0.87
CA SER A 358 30.25 1.63 -0.11
C SER A 358 29.88 1.96 -1.56
N GLY A 359 29.43 3.19 -1.85
CA GLY A 359 29.16 3.68 -3.20
C GLY A 359 30.10 4.80 -3.68
N ALA A 360 31.09 5.19 -2.88
CA ALA A 360 31.96 6.32 -3.18
C ALA A 360 33.42 6.02 -2.87
N GLN A 361 33.96 4.92 -3.43
CA GLN A 361 35.41 4.72 -3.48
C GLN A 361 35.79 3.80 -4.64
N GLU A 362 35.72 4.35 -5.86
CA GLU A 362 36.56 3.92 -6.99
C GLU A 362 36.46 4.96 -8.11
N HIS A 363 37.33 5.97 -8.05
CA HIS A 363 38.07 6.53 -9.20
C HIS A 363 38.71 7.88 -8.83
N CYS A 364 39.94 7.81 -8.34
CA CYS A 364 40.95 8.83 -8.66
C CYS A 364 42.14 8.07 -9.27
N ILE A 365 42.12 7.92 -10.59
CA ILE A 365 43.34 7.65 -11.36
C ILE A 365 43.65 8.95 -12.09
N GLU A 366 44.76 9.55 -11.70
CA GLU A 366 45.33 10.76 -12.27
C GLU A 366 45.64 10.58 -13.76
N ASN A 367 45.04 11.41 -14.60
CA ASN A 367 45.49 11.60 -15.98
C ASN A 367 46.75 12.46 -15.98
N ARG A 368 47.93 11.85 -16.15
CA ARG A 368 49.13 12.56 -16.60
C ARG A 368 48.96 12.94 -18.07
N SER A 369 48.80 14.23 -18.31
CA SER A 369 48.84 14.90 -19.61
C SER A 369 50.22 14.78 -20.26
N SER A 370 50.29 14.23 -21.46
CA SER A 370 51.44 14.29 -22.36
C SER A 370 51.41 15.61 -23.14
N GLU A 371 52.33 16.52 -22.83
CA GLU A 371 52.61 17.72 -23.64
C GLU A 371 53.42 17.36 -24.90
N GLY A 372 53.04 17.98 -26.03
CA GLY A 372 53.70 17.86 -27.32
C GLY A 372 55.05 18.60 -27.43
N PRO A 373 55.76 18.43 -28.55
CA PRO A 373 57.19 18.72 -28.64
C PRO A 373 57.48 20.21 -28.95
N LYS A 374 58.41 20.80 -28.20
CA LYS A 374 59.05 22.08 -28.57
C LYS A 374 60.49 21.85 -29.04
N LYS A 375 60.73 22.19 -30.31
CA LYS A 375 62.04 22.45 -30.92
C LYS A 375 62.76 23.63 -30.23
N LYS A 376 64.09 23.52 -30.10
CA LYS A 376 65.14 24.57 -30.26
C LYS A 376 66.50 23.83 -30.25
N LEU A 377 67.26 23.81 -31.34
CA LEU A 377 68.29 24.81 -31.75
C LEU A 377 69.33 25.06 -30.65
N GLY A 378 70.55 24.58 -30.90
CA GLY A 378 71.74 24.71 -30.04
C GLY A 378 72.64 23.51 -30.21
#